data_AF-A0A7Y7EB05-F1
#
_entry.id   AF-A0A7Y7EB05-F1
#
_cell.length_a   1.000
_cell.length_b   1.000
_cell.length_c   1.000
_cell.angle_alpha   90.00
_cell.angle_beta   90.00
_cell.angle_gamma   90.00
#
_symmetry.space_group_name_H-M   'P 1'
#
loop_
_entity.id
_entity.type
_entity.pdbx_description
1 polymer ?
#
loop_
_entity_poly.entity_id
_entity_poly.type
_entity_poly.pdbx_seq_one_letter_code
_entity_poly.pdbx_strand_id
1 'polypeptide(L)' 'QARAEAYLDGVLEEGQVLTVEPGLYLQPDDETLPPELRGIGVRIEDDLVITAEGARLLSGGLPRTPDAVEEWMGQLLGG' A
#
# COMPACT_ATOMS: atom_id res chain seq x y z
N GLN A 1 -14.52 -20.21 -5.98
CA GLN A 1 -13.36 -20.26 -5.08
C GLN A 1 -12.12 -20.13 -5.93
N ALA A 2 -11.23 -19.19 -5.61
CA ALA A 2 -9.90 -19.16 -6.19
C ALA A 2 -9.11 -20.36 -5.65
N ARG A 3 -8.58 -21.21 -6.54
CA ARG A 3 -7.71 -22.32 -6.14
C ARG A 3 -6.37 -21.73 -5.70
N ALA A 4 -5.75 -22.25 -4.63
CA ALA A 4 -4.48 -21.73 -4.11
C ALA A 4 -3.37 -21.67 -5.19
N GLU A 5 -3.34 -22.67 -6.07
CA GLU A 5 -2.45 -22.75 -7.24
C GLU A 5 -2.60 -21.57 -8.22
N ALA A 6 -3.76 -20.90 -8.23
CA ALA A 6 -4.05 -19.77 -9.11
C ALA A 6 -3.87 -18.41 -8.42
N TYR A 7 -3.63 -18.36 -7.11
CA TYR A 7 -3.58 -17.11 -6.34
C TYR A 7 -2.29 -16.95 -5.52
N LEU A 8 -1.91 -17.96 -4.73
CA LEU A 8 -0.72 -17.87 -3.88
C LEU A 8 0.54 -18.29 -4.64
N ASP A 9 0.43 -19.38 -5.40
CA ASP A 9 1.55 -19.97 -6.16
C ASP A 9 1.43 -19.72 -7.68
N GLY A 10 0.43 -18.93 -8.09
CA GLY A 10 0.19 -18.63 -9.49
C GLY A 10 1.23 -17.69 -10.07
N VAL A 11 1.58 -17.89 -11.34
CA VAL A 11 2.37 -16.91 -12.10
C VAL A 11 1.44 -15.81 -12.58
N LEU A 12 1.85 -14.55 -12.39
CA LEU A 12 1.09 -13.40 -12.85
C LEU A 12 1.11 -13.32 -14.39
N GLU A 13 -0.07 -13.11 -14.99
CA GLU A 13 -0.28 -13.05 -16.43
C GLU A 13 -0.72 -11.65 -16.88
N GLU A 14 -0.37 -11.27 -18.11
CA GLU A 14 -0.77 -9.99 -18.70
C GLU A 14 -2.29 -9.76 -18.63
N GLY A 15 -2.70 -8.57 -18.20
CA GLY A 15 -4.09 -8.18 -18.02
C GLY A 15 -4.67 -8.48 -16.63
N GLN A 16 -3.98 -9.27 -15.79
CA GLN A 16 -4.38 -9.43 -14.40
C GLN A 16 -4.20 -8.12 -13.62
N VAL A 17 -5.10 -7.87 -12.67
CA VAL A 17 -5.09 -6.70 -11.80
C VAL A 17 -5.03 -7.15 -10.34
N LEU A 18 -4.16 -6.51 -9.56
CA LEU A 18 -3.98 -6.80 -8.14
C LEU A 18 -3.63 -5.53 -7.35
N THR A 19 -3.83 -5.59 -6.05
CA THR A 19 -3.33 -4.62 -5.08
C THR A 19 -1.90 -4.99 -4.64
N VAL A 20 -1.08 -3.98 -4.36
CA VAL A 20 0.16 -4.11 -3.58
C VAL A 20 0.00 -3.24 -2.35
N GLU A 21 -0.10 -3.88 -1.17
CA GLU A 21 -0.65 -3.24 0.03
C GLU A 21 0.15 -3.50 1.33
N PRO A 22 1.46 -3.21 1.37
CA PRO A 22 2.24 -3.38 2.60
C PRO A 22 1.69 -2.53 3.74
N GLY A 23 1.63 -3.12 4.94
CA GLY A 23 1.20 -2.43 6.16
C GLY A 23 1.94 -2.88 7.42
N LEU A 24 2.05 -1.95 8.37
CA LEU A 24 2.58 -2.17 9.71
C LEU A 24 1.53 -1.77 10.74
N TYR A 25 1.30 -2.63 11.73
CA TYR A 25 0.31 -2.42 12.78
C TYR A 25 0.97 -2.69 14.13
N LEU A 26 1.18 -1.62 14.89
CA LEU A 26 1.90 -1.64 16.16
C LEU A 26 0.88 -1.67 17.29
N GLN A 27 0.81 -2.80 18.02
CA GLN A 27 -0.20 -2.99 19.05
C GLN A 27 -0.02 -1.98 20.20
N PRO A 28 -1.12 -1.44 20.76
CA PRO A 28 -1.05 -0.39 21.78
C PRO A 28 -0.41 -0.85 23.10
N ASP A 29 -0.49 -2.15 23.39
CA ASP A 29 0.00 -2.80 24.61
C ASP A 29 1.32 -3.57 24.40
N ASP A 30 1.95 -3.47 23.24
CA ASP A 30 3.25 -4.10 22.99
C ASP A 30 4.38 -3.33 23.69
N GLU A 31 4.78 -3.85 24.85
CA GLU A 31 5.84 -3.26 25.67
C GLU A 31 7.24 -3.36 25.05
N THR A 32 7.44 -4.15 23.99
CA THR A 32 8.71 -4.25 23.27
C THR A 32 8.96 -3.06 22.34
N LEU A 33 7.92 -2.27 22.05
CA LEU A 33 8.00 -1.06 21.22
C LEU A 33 8.23 0.21 22.06
N PRO A 34 8.91 1.22 21.49
CA PRO A 34 8.90 2.57 22.03
C PRO A 34 7.47 3.09 22.24
N PRO A 35 7.13 3.72 23.39
CA PRO A 35 5.76 4.18 23.68
C PRO A 35 5.14 5.06 22.59
N GLU A 36 5.94 5.89 21.93
CA GLU A 36 5.52 6.81 20.87
C GLU A 36 5.08 6.11 19.57
N LEU A 37 5.44 4.83 19.39
CA LEU A 37 5.06 4.06 18.21
C LEU A 37 3.81 3.17 18.44
N ARG A 38 3.41 2.98 19.69
CA ARG A 38 2.31 2.06 20.05
C ARG A 38 0.97 2.60 19.57
N GLY A 39 0.12 1.72 19.04
CA GLY A 39 -1.18 2.07 18.51
C GLY A 39 -1.14 2.69 17.10
N ILE A 40 0.03 2.80 16.47
CA ILE A 40 0.16 3.28 15.10
C ILE A 40 -0.10 2.14 14.11
N GLY A 41 -1.01 2.37 13.17
CA GLY A 41 -1.24 1.50 12.02
C GLY A 41 -1.10 2.29 10.72
N VAL A 42 -0.29 1.79 9.79
CA VAL A 42 -0.07 2.40 8.47
C VAL A 42 -0.15 1.32 7.41
N ARG A 43 -0.85 1.59 6.32
CA ARG A 43 -0.86 0.78 5.08
C ARG A 43 -0.78 1.72 3.89
N ILE A 44 0.04 1.37 2.91
CA ILE A 44 0.09 2.05 1.61
C ILE A 44 -0.34 1.00 0.60
N GLU A 45 -1.30 1.34 -0.24
CA GLU A 45 -1.96 0.41 -1.17
C GLU A 45 -2.08 1.05 -2.55
N ASP A 46 -1.70 0.28 -3.57
CA ASP A 46 -1.77 0.69 -4.97
C ASP A 46 -2.34 -0.43 -5.84
N ASP A 47 -3.07 -0.04 -6.89
CA ASP A 47 -3.63 -0.94 -7.90
C ASP A 47 -2.67 -1.06 -9.10
N LEU A 48 -2.33 -2.29 -9.47
CA LEU A 48 -1.42 -2.60 -10.57
C LEU A 48 -2.10 -3.51 -11.58
N VAL A 49 -1.90 -3.20 -12.87
CA VAL A 49 -2.19 -4.14 -13.96
C VAL A 49 -0.89 -4.75 -14.48
N ILE A 50 -0.85 -6.06 -14.65
CA ILE A 50 0.28 -6.77 -15.24
C ILE A 50 0.29 -6.54 -16.74
N THR A 51 1.46 -6.20 -17.27
CA THR A 51 1.73 -5.99 -18.71
C THR A 51 2.74 -7.03 -19.19
N ALA A 52 2.94 -7.13 -20.51
CA ALA A 52 3.95 -8.04 -21.07
C ALA A 52 5.37 -7.79 -20.52
N GLU A 53 5.71 -6.56 -20.15
CA GLU A 53 7.02 -6.15 -19.65
C GLU A 53 7.11 -6.00 -18.11
N GLY A 54 6.02 -6.21 -17.37
CA GLY A 54 6.01 -6.02 -15.91
C GLY A 54 4.65 -5.62 -15.37
N ALA A 55 4.56 -4.45 -14.73
CA ALA A 55 3.32 -3.94 -14.17
C ALA A 55 3.19 -2.43 -14.37
N ARG A 56 1.96 -1.95 -14.52
CA ARG A 56 1.60 -0.53 -14.63
C ARG A 56 0.72 -0.12 -13.47
N LEU A 57 1.12 0.96 -12.80
CA LEU A 57 0.36 1.57 -11.72
C LEU A 57 -0.90 2.26 -12.25
N LEU A 58 -2.05 1.97 -11.64
CA LEU A 58 -3.35 2.54 -11.97
C LEU A 58 -3.77 3.66 -11.01
N SER A 59 -3.38 3.57 -9.74
CA SER A 59 -3.77 4.46 -8.63
C SER A 59 -2.78 5.59 -8.34
N GLY A 60 -1.82 5.85 -9.23
CA GLY A 60 -0.71 6.78 -9.00
C GLY A 60 -1.06 8.28 -8.90
N GLY A 61 -2.34 8.64 -8.90
CA GLY A 61 -2.80 10.03 -8.80
C GLY A 61 -2.73 10.62 -7.38
N LEU A 62 -2.53 9.78 -6.35
CA LEU A 62 -2.41 10.22 -4.96
C LEU A 62 -0.94 10.24 -4.51
N PRO A 63 -0.54 11.20 -3.64
CA PRO A 63 0.79 11.22 -3.06
C PRO A 63 1.01 10.03 -2.11
N ARG A 64 2.23 9.51 -2.08
CA ARG A 64 2.60 8.30 -1.30
C ARG A 64 3.80 8.53 -0.38
N THR A 65 4.66 9.47 -0.72
CA THR A 65 5.78 9.88 0.12
C THR A 65 5.31 10.84 1.20
N PRO A 66 5.85 10.78 2.43
CA PRO A 66 5.49 11.68 3.53
C PRO A 66 5.47 13.16 3.11
N ASP A 67 6.56 13.66 2.52
CA ASP A 67 6.68 15.07 2.09
C ASP A 67 5.56 15.51 1.14
N ALA A 68 5.22 14.66 0.15
CA ALA A 68 4.16 14.97 -0.81
C ALA A 68 2.76 14.92 -0.17
N VAL A 69 2.55 14.06 0.83
CA VAL A 69 1.30 14.04 1.60
C VAL A 69 1.20 15.30 2.45
N GLU A 70 2.27 15.69 3.13
CA GLU A 70 2.33 16.92 3.93
C GLU A 70 2.10 18.17 3.08
N GLU A 71 2.75 18.26 1.92
CA GLU A 71 2.55 19.37 0.97
C GLU A 71 1.09 19.43 0.49
N TRP A 72 0.54 18.29 0.06
CA TRP A 72 -0.84 18.21 -0.42
C TRP A 72 -1.84 18.62 0.67
N MET A 73 -1.66 18.12 1.90
CA MET A 73 -2.50 18.50 3.04
C MET A 73 -2.32 19.97 3.42
N GLY A 74 -1.11 20.51 3.34
CA GLY A 74 -0.83 21.93 3.59
C GLY A 74 -1.59 22.84 2.62
N GLN A 75 -1.64 22.48 1.33
CA GLN A 75 -2.42 23.23 0.33
C GLN A 75 -3.92 23.20 0.64
N LEU A 76 -4.46 22.09 1.14
CA LEU A 76 -5.89 21.93 1.45
C LEU A 76 -6.31 22.60 2.76
N LEU A 77 -5.42 22.68 3.75
CA LEU A 77 -5.72 23.20 5.09
C LEU A 77 -5.50 24.71 5.25
N GLY A 78 -5.07 25.40 4.19
CA GLY A 78 -5.03 26.87 4.15
C GLY A 78 -3.65 27.47 3.88
N GLY A 79 -3.11 27.19 2.69
CA GLY A 79 -2.46 28.27 1.93
C GLY A 79 -3.43 29.40 1.60
#